data_AF-A0A563C449-F1
#
_entry.id   AF-A0A563C449-F1
#
_cell.length_a   1.000
_cell.length_b   1.000
_cell.length_c   1.000
_cell.angle_alpha   90.00
_cell.angle_beta   90.00
_cell.angle_gamma   90.00
#
_symmetry.space_group_name_H-M   'P 1'
#
loop_
_entity.id
_entity.type
_entity.pdbx_description
1 polymer ?
#
loop_
_entity_poly.entity_id
_entity_poly.type
_entity_poly.pdbx_seq_one_letter_code
_entity_poly.pdbx_strand_id
1 'polypeptide(L)'
;MKRFLMMLMLLAVVLSTSACAREQAAGQSAQSTQNVKAASSKKGDFASTYLSNIDKDAEYYVADFDLNQYLLDSGAISIERIDTTLDSTVYIAARYPNGIVTTYCFEGNNNNPYANGYLSTVSVFVAEEGFNLHSYYTGEEDENGVRSEWSHYFYGDANDLLNDDNYEGDYKYFTVKPNGIYYVEAKNVRKNLITVPDFFDQGFKTSILPYINMKDPSFRKDPMEGKIGGITDYD
;
A
#
# COMPACT_ATOMS: atom_id res chain seq x y z
N MET A 1 35.01 51.50 -14.79
CA MET A 1 33.78 51.58 -13.96
C MET A 1 32.46 51.46 -14.72
N LYS A 2 32.40 51.26 -16.06
CA LYS A 2 31.14 50.98 -16.78
C LYS A 2 30.84 49.49 -17.03
N ARG A 3 31.85 48.62 -16.98
CA ARG A 3 31.69 47.16 -17.19
C ARG A 3 31.36 46.37 -15.91
N PHE A 4 31.73 46.89 -14.74
CA PHE A 4 31.37 46.29 -13.44
C PHE A 4 29.92 46.58 -13.05
N LEU A 5 29.36 47.73 -13.44
CA LEU A 5 27.94 48.06 -13.21
C LEU A 5 26.98 47.20 -14.05
N MET A 6 27.41 46.77 -15.24
CA MET A 6 26.60 45.96 -16.15
C MET A 6 26.46 44.50 -15.69
N MET A 7 27.48 43.94 -15.03
CA MET A 7 27.42 42.60 -14.44
C MET A 7 26.54 42.55 -13.17
N LEU A 8 26.47 43.64 -12.40
CA LEU A 8 25.64 43.71 -11.19
C LEU A 8 24.13 43.83 -11.50
N MET A 9 23.75 44.45 -12.64
CA MET A 9 22.33 44.52 -13.07
C MET A 9 21.82 43.23 -13.71
N LEU A 10 22.69 42.36 -14.23
CA LEU A 10 22.30 41.05 -14.77
C LEU A 10 22.10 39.98 -13.68
N LEU A 11 22.73 40.15 -12.50
CA LEU A 11 22.55 39.24 -11.36
C LEU A 11 21.26 39.54 -10.55
N ALA A 12 20.69 40.74 -10.70
CA ALA A 12 19.48 41.16 -9.99
C ALA A 12 18.16 40.82 -10.71
N VAL A 13 18.21 40.30 -11.95
CA VAL A 13 17.02 39.90 -12.73
C VAL A 13 16.77 38.39 -12.68
N VAL A 14 17.72 37.60 -12.17
CA VAL A 14 17.60 36.12 -12.05
C VAL A 14 17.22 35.66 -10.63
N LEU A 15 17.03 36.59 -9.68
CA LEU A 15 16.66 36.28 -8.30
C LEU A 15 15.21 36.65 -7.95
N SER A 16 14.32 36.75 -8.93
CA SER A 16 12.93 37.21 -8.72
C SER A 16 11.87 36.39 -9.47
N THR A 17 12.01 35.06 -9.51
CA THR A 17 10.92 34.14 -9.93
C THR A 17 10.68 32.96 -8.99
N SER A 18 11.16 33.01 -7.74
CA SER A 18 10.82 31.99 -6.71
C SER A 18 10.20 32.63 -5.48
N ALA A 19 9.08 33.36 -5.67
CA ALA A 19 8.25 33.86 -4.58
C ALA A 19 6.80 34.10 -5.05
N CYS A 20 6.17 33.07 -5.63
CA CYS A 20 4.72 32.97 -5.73
C CYS A 20 4.30 31.52 -5.49
N ALA A 21 4.38 31.06 -4.23
CA ALA A 21 3.60 29.95 -3.69
C ALA A 21 3.84 29.82 -2.18
N ARG A 22 3.62 30.89 -1.42
CA ARG A 22 3.47 30.78 0.04
C ARG A 22 2.46 31.79 0.55
N GLU A 23 1.21 31.54 0.19
CA GLU A 23 0.01 31.98 0.91
C GLU A 23 -1.15 31.09 0.42
N GLN A 24 -1.22 29.87 0.94
CA GLN A 24 -2.44 29.06 1.09
C GLN A 24 -2.08 27.69 1.69
N ALA A 25 -1.61 27.68 2.94
CA ALA A 25 -1.59 26.48 3.77
C ALA A 25 -1.92 26.82 5.23
N ALA A 26 -2.88 27.73 5.40
CA ALA A 26 -3.63 27.94 6.62
C ALA A 26 -5.10 27.76 6.25
N GLY A 27 -5.52 26.49 6.12
CA GLY A 27 -6.86 26.15 5.64
C GLY A 27 -7.13 24.67 5.33
N GLN A 28 -6.10 23.82 5.25
CA GLN A 28 -6.28 22.39 4.98
C GLN A 28 -6.36 21.50 6.22
N SER A 29 -6.33 22.06 7.42
CA SER A 29 -6.58 21.32 8.67
C SER A 29 -8.07 21.03 8.93
N ALA A 30 -8.96 21.34 7.98
CA ALA A 30 -10.41 21.13 8.10
C ALA A 30 -11.01 20.22 6.99
N GLN A 31 -10.19 19.73 6.05
CA GLN A 31 -10.67 18.93 4.91
C GLN A 31 -10.22 17.46 4.96
N SER A 32 -9.26 17.11 5.82
CA SER A 32 -8.80 15.73 6.05
C SER A 32 -9.72 14.90 6.95
N THR A 33 -10.70 15.51 7.62
CA THR A 33 -11.65 14.81 8.50
C THR A 33 -12.97 14.41 7.83
N GLN A 34 -13.20 14.77 6.56
CA GLN A 34 -14.45 14.45 5.85
C GLN A 34 -14.34 13.32 4.81
N ASN A 35 -13.14 12.89 4.40
CA ASN A 35 -13.00 11.86 3.35
C ASN A 35 -12.91 10.41 3.86
N VAL A 36 -12.89 10.17 5.17
CA VAL A 36 -12.97 8.80 5.73
C VAL A 36 -14.40 8.24 5.69
N LYS A 37 -15.39 9.03 5.24
CA LYS A 37 -16.81 8.68 5.34
C LYS A 37 -17.40 7.84 4.18
N ALA A 38 -16.56 7.21 3.36
CA ALA A 38 -17.02 6.39 2.23
C ALA A 38 -16.76 4.87 2.38
N ALA A 39 -16.13 4.40 3.46
CA ALA A 39 -16.01 2.96 3.72
C ALA A 39 -17.23 2.35 4.44
N SER A 40 -18.17 3.19 4.93
CA SER A 40 -19.31 2.74 5.73
C SER A 40 -20.62 2.76 4.95
N SER A 41 -21.27 1.58 4.90
CA SER A 41 -22.73 1.36 4.82
C SER A 41 -23.45 1.24 3.47
N LYS A 42 -22.82 0.75 2.38
CA LYS A 42 -23.59 0.07 1.32
C LYS A 42 -23.30 -1.42 1.37
N LYS A 43 -24.35 -2.21 1.54
CA LYS A 43 -24.40 -3.68 1.59
C LYS A 43 -24.04 -4.35 0.24
N GLY A 44 -23.39 -3.62 -0.65
CA GLY A 44 -22.86 -4.10 -1.92
C GLY A 44 -21.35 -4.30 -1.78
N ASP A 45 -20.85 -5.35 -2.41
CA ASP A 45 -19.44 -5.72 -2.40
C ASP A 45 -18.59 -4.54 -2.85
N PHE A 46 -17.78 -3.96 -1.96
CA PHE A 46 -17.08 -2.69 -2.23
C PHE A 46 -16.07 -2.92 -3.37
N ALA A 47 -15.49 -4.12 -3.42
CA ALA A 47 -14.72 -4.64 -4.54
C ALA A 47 -15.40 -4.42 -5.91
N SER A 48 -16.71 -4.64 -6.05
CA SER A 48 -17.40 -4.63 -7.35
C SER A 48 -17.28 -3.31 -8.12
N THR A 49 -17.03 -2.19 -7.44
CA THR A 49 -16.79 -0.88 -8.08
C THR A 49 -15.41 -0.79 -8.72
N TYR A 50 -14.46 -1.58 -8.23
CA TYR A 50 -13.06 -1.64 -8.66
C TYR A 50 -12.78 -2.82 -9.60
N LEU A 51 -13.78 -3.67 -9.84
CA LEU A 51 -13.69 -4.79 -10.77
C LEU A 51 -14.14 -4.38 -12.17
N SER A 52 -13.41 -4.87 -13.17
CA SER A 52 -13.77 -4.77 -14.59
C SER A 52 -13.45 -6.07 -15.32
N ASN A 53 -13.93 -6.22 -16.55
CA ASN A 53 -13.68 -7.42 -17.37
C ASN A 53 -14.07 -8.71 -16.64
N ILE A 54 -15.22 -8.70 -15.96
CA ILE A 54 -15.67 -9.83 -15.14
C ILE A 54 -16.05 -11.01 -16.06
N ASP A 55 -15.38 -12.13 -15.86
CA ASP A 55 -15.69 -13.42 -16.47
C ASP A 55 -16.16 -14.39 -15.37
N LYS A 56 -17.46 -14.66 -15.35
CA LYS A 56 -18.09 -15.53 -14.34
C LYS A 56 -17.82 -17.01 -14.61
N ASP A 57 -17.50 -17.35 -15.85
CA ASP A 57 -17.25 -18.72 -16.29
C ASP A 57 -15.75 -19.09 -16.18
N ALA A 58 -14.88 -18.10 -15.91
CA ALA A 58 -13.46 -18.32 -15.71
C ALA A 58 -13.18 -19.28 -14.55
N GLU A 59 -12.25 -20.21 -14.76
CA GLU A 59 -11.86 -21.21 -13.76
C GLU A 59 -11.03 -20.59 -12.62
N TYR A 60 -10.10 -19.68 -12.95
CA TYR A 60 -9.11 -19.15 -12.00
C TYR A 60 -9.10 -17.62 -11.85
N TYR A 61 -9.15 -16.87 -12.95
CA TYR A 61 -9.04 -15.39 -12.93
C TYR A 61 -10.34 -14.77 -13.39
N VAL A 62 -11.12 -14.21 -12.47
CA VAL A 62 -12.52 -13.84 -12.74
C VAL A 62 -12.75 -12.37 -13.05
N ALA A 63 -11.78 -11.50 -12.79
CA ALA A 63 -11.89 -10.07 -13.07
C ALA A 63 -10.52 -9.38 -13.02
N ASP A 64 -10.46 -8.20 -13.62
CA ASP A 64 -9.40 -7.22 -13.40
C ASP A 64 -9.76 -6.31 -12.22
N PHE A 65 -8.86 -6.16 -11.26
CA PHE A 65 -9.04 -5.39 -10.05
C PHE A 65 -8.13 -4.15 -10.01
N ASP A 66 -8.75 -2.99 -9.82
CA ASP A 66 -8.05 -1.72 -9.61
C ASP A 66 -7.62 -1.55 -8.15
N LEU A 67 -6.60 -2.31 -7.73
CA LEU A 67 -6.05 -2.25 -6.37
C LEU A 67 -5.54 -0.84 -6.02
N ASN A 68 -5.02 -0.09 -6.99
CA ASN A 68 -4.54 1.27 -6.76
C ASN A 68 -5.67 2.19 -6.30
N GLN A 69 -6.76 2.25 -7.08
CA GLN A 69 -7.90 3.09 -6.70
C GLN A 69 -8.59 2.58 -5.44
N TYR A 70 -8.64 1.26 -5.24
CA TYR A 70 -9.17 0.67 -4.02
C TYR A 70 -8.44 1.18 -2.77
N LEU A 71 -7.10 1.17 -2.78
CA LEU A 71 -6.29 1.63 -1.65
C LEU A 71 -6.40 3.15 -1.44
N LEU A 72 -6.48 3.94 -2.50
CA LEU A 72 -6.71 5.39 -2.40
C LEU A 72 -8.07 5.68 -1.77
N ASP A 73 -9.13 4.99 -2.21
CA ASP A 73 -10.49 5.17 -1.69
C ASP A 73 -10.66 4.62 -0.26
N SER A 74 -9.82 3.67 0.15
CA SER A 74 -9.72 3.24 1.56
C SER A 74 -8.96 4.23 2.44
N GLY A 75 -8.41 5.31 1.86
CA GLY A 75 -7.79 6.42 2.59
C GLY A 75 -6.26 6.48 2.51
N ALA A 76 -5.62 5.71 1.64
CA ALA A 76 -4.17 5.80 1.47
C ALA A 76 -3.79 7.19 0.94
N ILE A 77 -2.77 7.80 1.54
CA ILE A 77 -2.21 9.11 1.12
C ILE A 77 -1.01 8.95 0.19
N SER A 78 -0.40 7.76 0.18
CA SER A 78 0.66 7.40 -0.75
C SER A 78 0.68 5.90 -0.93
N ILE A 79 1.06 5.48 -2.13
CA ILE A 79 1.25 4.08 -2.50
C ILE A 79 2.59 4.00 -3.21
N GLU A 80 3.47 3.13 -2.74
CA GLU A 80 4.81 2.96 -3.31
C GLU A 80 5.15 1.50 -3.53
N ARG A 81 5.98 1.23 -4.52
CA ARG A 81 6.58 -0.09 -4.74
C ARG A 81 7.92 -0.11 -4.05
N ILE A 82 8.15 -1.19 -3.33
CA ILE A 82 9.42 -1.48 -2.68
C ILE A 82 10.00 -2.68 -3.40
N ASP A 83 11.04 -2.42 -4.19
CA ASP A 83 11.86 -3.47 -4.77
C ASP A 83 12.69 -4.12 -3.67
N THR A 84 12.83 -5.44 -3.76
CA THR A 84 13.63 -6.21 -2.82
C THR A 84 14.82 -6.83 -3.53
N THR A 85 15.81 -7.25 -2.75
CA THR A 85 16.94 -8.03 -3.25
C THR A 85 16.56 -9.49 -3.53
N LEU A 86 15.34 -9.90 -3.18
CA LEU A 86 14.83 -11.26 -3.38
C LEU A 86 14.20 -11.40 -4.76
N ASP A 87 14.74 -12.34 -5.54
CA ASP A 87 14.21 -12.67 -6.86
C ASP A 87 12.71 -13.00 -6.80
N SER A 88 11.94 -12.41 -7.72
CA SER A 88 10.50 -12.64 -7.86
C SER A 88 9.64 -12.18 -6.66
N THR A 89 10.16 -11.32 -5.77
CA THR A 89 9.37 -10.75 -4.67
C THR A 89 9.26 -9.23 -4.79
N VAL A 90 8.05 -8.70 -4.61
CA VAL A 90 7.80 -7.27 -4.54
C VAL A 90 6.89 -6.96 -3.36
N TYR A 91 7.11 -5.81 -2.72
CA TYR A 91 6.16 -5.24 -1.78
C TYR A 91 5.51 -4.01 -2.40
N ILE A 92 4.18 -3.91 -2.26
CA ILE A 92 3.46 -2.66 -2.47
C ILE A 92 3.10 -2.13 -1.09
N ALA A 93 3.48 -0.90 -0.77
CA ALA A 93 3.14 -0.27 0.48
C ALA A 93 2.09 0.82 0.29
N ALA A 94 1.18 0.95 1.25
CA ALA A 94 0.24 2.06 1.35
C ALA A 94 0.36 2.71 2.73
N ARG A 95 0.43 4.05 2.75
CA ARG A 95 0.46 4.83 4.00
C ARG A 95 -0.87 5.53 4.22
N TYR A 96 -1.26 5.61 5.49
CA TYR A 96 -2.52 6.21 5.92
C TYR A 96 -2.28 7.42 6.83
N PRO A 97 -3.25 8.37 6.91
CA PRO A 97 -3.10 9.60 7.70
C PRO A 97 -2.84 9.40 9.19
N ASN A 98 -3.21 8.25 9.75
CA ASN A 98 -3.02 7.92 11.16
C ASN A 98 -1.67 7.26 11.46
N GLY A 99 -0.74 7.23 10.48
CA GLY A 99 0.58 6.62 10.62
C GLY A 99 0.61 5.11 10.35
N ILE A 100 -0.54 4.47 10.10
CA ILE A 100 -0.57 3.07 9.66
C ILE A 100 0.10 2.95 8.29
N VAL A 101 0.94 1.93 8.17
CA VAL A 101 1.49 1.45 6.91
C VAL A 101 1.00 0.02 6.71
N THR A 102 0.51 -0.28 5.51
CA THR A 102 0.22 -1.63 5.07
C THR A 102 1.17 -2.03 3.96
N THR A 103 1.72 -3.23 4.00
CA THR A 103 2.60 -3.76 2.96
C THR A 103 2.05 -5.07 2.43
N TYR A 104 1.87 -5.14 1.11
CA TYR A 104 1.35 -6.30 0.39
C TYR A 104 2.52 -6.99 -0.31
N CYS A 105 2.93 -8.15 0.21
CA CYS A 105 3.99 -8.97 -0.39
C CYS A 105 3.40 -9.81 -1.53
N PHE A 106 3.96 -9.68 -2.73
CA PHE A 106 3.64 -10.55 -3.84
C PHE A 106 4.84 -11.39 -4.22
N GLU A 107 4.62 -12.70 -4.35
CA GLU A 107 5.63 -13.67 -4.73
C GLU A 107 5.33 -14.23 -6.12
N GLY A 108 6.34 -14.23 -6.98
CA GLY A 108 6.33 -14.91 -8.26
C GLY A 108 6.78 -16.37 -8.15
N ASN A 109 6.39 -17.19 -9.11
CA ASN A 109 6.80 -18.58 -9.13
C ASN A 109 8.21 -18.74 -9.73
N ASN A 110 9.20 -18.97 -8.89
CA ASN A 110 10.59 -19.18 -9.32
C ASN A 110 10.80 -20.43 -10.19
N ASN A 111 9.90 -21.43 -10.12
CA ASN A 111 9.94 -22.63 -10.95
C ASN A 111 9.19 -22.44 -12.29
N ASN A 112 8.30 -21.45 -12.36
CA ASN A 112 7.57 -21.10 -13.58
C ASN A 112 7.59 -19.58 -13.79
N PRO A 113 8.59 -19.05 -14.54
CA PRO A 113 8.74 -17.61 -14.76
C PRO A 113 7.65 -17.00 -15.64
N TYR A 114 6.64 -17.77 -16.06
CA TYR A 114 5.47 -17.33 -16.79
C TYR A 114 4.21 -17.20 -15.91
N ALA A 115 4.27 -17.69 -14.67
CA ALA A 115 3.14 -17.57 -13.76
C ALA A 115 2.99 -16.15 -13.23
N ASN A 116 1.73 -15.77 -12.97
CA ASN A 116 1.42 -14.56 -12.23
C ASN A 116 1.95 -14.67 -10.79
N GLY A 117 2.31 -13.54 -10.19
CA GLY A 117 2.60 -13.47 -8.77
C GLY A 117 1.31 -13.50 -7.95
N TYR A 118 1.36 -14.05 -6.74
CA TYR A 118 0.23 -14.11 -5.82
C TYR A 118 0.51 -13.29 -4.56
N LEU A 119 -0.54 -12.75 -3.94
CA LEU A 119 -0.46 -12.13 -2.63
C LEU A 119 -0.06 -13.19 -1.59
N SER A 120 1.17 -13.09 -1.08
CA SER A 120 1.73 -14.05 -0.11
C SER A 120 1.40 -13.62 1.32
N THR A 121 1.61 -12.34 1.64
CA THR A 121 1.36 -11.80 2.97
C THR A 121 0.93 -10.34 2.92
N VAL A 122 0.22 -9.91 3.96
CA VAL A 122 -0.01 -8.50 4.26
C VAL A 122 0.55 -8.19 5.63
N SER A 123 1.34 -7.13 5.77
CA SER A 123 1.81 -6.64 7.06
C SER A 123 1.20 -5.29 7.39
N VAL A 124 0.97 -5.04 8.68
CA VAL A 124 0.49 -3.77 9.22
C VAL A 124 1.39 -3.34 10.36
N PHE A 125 1.81 -2.08 10.35
CA PHE A 125 2.60 -1.47 11.42
C PHE A 125 2.35 0.04 11.44
N VAL A 126 2.89 0.73 12.45
CA VAL A 126 2.86 2.19 12.54
C VAL A 126 4.23 2.73 12.19
N ALA A 127 4.28 3.80 11.41
CA ALA A 127 5.53 4.52 11.14
C ALA A 127 5.32 6.03 11.22
N GLU A 128 6.37 6.75 11.61
CA GLU A 128 6.35 8.20 11.54
C GLU A 128 6.31 8.71 10.09
N GLU A 129 5.89 9.96 9.94
CA GLU A 129 5.96 10.64 8.65
C GLU A 129 7.42 10.73 8.20
N GLY A 130 7.69 10.31 6.96
CA GLY A 130 9.05 10.31 6.40
C GLY A 130 9.88 9.06 6.70
N PHE A 131 9.35 8.07 7.44
CA PHE A 131 10.00 6.76 7.58
C PHE A 131 10.42 6.22 6.21
N ASN A 132 11.61 5.67 6.01
CA ASN A 132 12.04 5.17 4.72
C ASN A 132 11.72 3.68 4.58
N LEU A 133 10.65 3.34 3.84
CA LEU A 133 10.28 1.94 3.63
C LEU A 133 11.29 1.19 2.76
N HIS A 134 11.89 1.85 1.77
CA HIS A 134 12.83 1.17 0.88
C HIS A 134 14.05 0.68 1.66
N SER A 135 14.67 1.58 2.42
CA SER A 135 15.85 1.28 3.23
C SER A 135 15.56 0.24 4.33
N TYR A 136 14.34 0.19 4.88
CA TYR A 136 13.92 -0.89 5.79
C TYR A 136 13.96 -2.28 5.13
N TYR A 137 13.42 -2.41 3.91
CA TYR A 137 13.38 -3.70 3.21
C TYR A 137 14.71 -4.08 2.53
N THR A 138 15.58 -3.12 2.24
CA THR A 138 16.93 -3.39 1.70
C THR A 138 17.99 -3.59 2.78
N GLY A 139 17.69 -3.28 4.04
CA GLY A 139 18.60 -3.43 5.18
C GLY A 139 19.59 -2.27 5.36
N GLU A 140 19.26 -1.09 4.83
CA GLU A 140 20.03 0.13 5.05
C GLU A 140 19.59 0.76 6.37
N GLU A 141 20.37 0.63 7.45
CA GLU A 141 19.92 0.94 8.81
C GLU A 141 20.01 2.43 9.21
N ASP A 142 20.83 3.23 8.54
CA ASP A 142 21.32 4.48 9.14
C ASP A 142 20.33 5.65 9.16
N GLU A 143 19.22 5.63 8.39
CA GLU A 143 18.29 6.78 8.30
C GLU A 143 16.81 6.38 8.05
N ASN A 144 16.32 5.29 8.64
CA ASN A 144 14.96 4.82 8.36
C ASN A 144 13.84 5.58 9.06
N GLY A 145 14.13 6.35 10.10
CA GLY A 145 13.10 6.92 10.98
C GLY A 145 12.53 5.87 11.96
N VAL A 146 11.46 6.23 12.66
CA VAL A 146 10.84 5.39 13.71
C VAL A 146 9.61 4.64 13.19
N ARG A 147 9.57 3.33 13.47
CA ARG A 147 8.37 2.48 13.33
C ARG A 147 7.98 1.87 14.67
N SER A 148 6.81 1.23 14.70
CA SER A 148 6.35 0.49 15.87
C SER A 148 7.28 -0.66 16.22
N GLU A 149 7.39 -0.95 17.52
CA GLU A 149 8.01 -2.15 18.12
C GLU A 149 7.23 -3.43 17.80
N TRP A 150 6.20 -3.35 16.96
CA TRP A 150 5.38 -4.45 16.52
C TRP A 150 5.08 -4.35 15.03
N SER A 151 4.85 -5.51 14.42
CA SER A 151 4.29 -5.66 13.08
C SER A 151 3.34 -6.84 13.07
N HIS A 152 2.15 -6.65 12.48
CA HIS A 152 1.13 -7.68 12.40
C HIS A 152 1.07 -8.24 10.98
N TYR A 153 1.19 -9.55 10.83
CA TYR A 153 1.23 -10.26 9.56
C TYR A 153 0.01 -11.13 9.37
N PHE A 154 -0.53 -11.10 8.16
CA PHE A 154 -1.57 -12.01 7.68
C PHE A 154 -1.00 -12.78 6.50
N TYR A 155 -1.15 -14.10 6.48
CA TYR A 155 -0.99 -14.86 5.24
C TYR A 155 -2.07 -14.45 4.24
N GLY A 156 -1.74 -14.47 2.95
CA GLY A 156 -2.66 -14.16 1.85
C GLY A 156 -3.78 -15.19 1.65
N ASP A 157 -3.90 -16.16 2.55
CA ASP A 157 -4.95 -17.15 2.57
C ASP A 157 -6.22 -16.65 3.28
N ALA A 158 -7.28 -17.43 3.14
CA ALA A 158 -8.60 -17.07 3.65
C ALA A 158 -8.67 -17.13 5.18
N ASN A 159 -7.99 -18.10 5.82
CA ASN A 159 -8.11 -18.31 7.25
C ASN A 159 -7.59 -17.09 8.02
N ASP A 160 -6.42 -16.60 7.61
CA ASP A 160 -5.80 -15.42 8.22
C ASP A 160 -6.54 -14.13 7.85
N LEU A 161 -6.72 -13.86 6.55
CA LEU A 161 -7.30 -12.57 6.13
C LEU A 161 -8.78 -12.44 6.50
N LEU A 162 -9.56 -13.52 6.49
CA LEU A 162 -10.99 -13.47 6.86
C LEU A 162 -11.21 -13.63 8.36
N ASN A 163 -10.18 -13.98 9.13
CA ASN A 163 -10.30 -14.35 10.54
C ASN A 163 -11.33 -15.48 10.73
N ASP A 164 -11.21 -16.53 9.91
CA ASP A 164 -12.11 -17.69 9.89
C ASP A 164 -11.31 -18.98 9.67
N ASP A 165 -10.90 -19.61 10.76
CA ASP A 165 -10.12 -20.86 10.76
C ASP A 165 -10.85 -22.05 10.10
N ASN A 166 -12.16 -21.93 9.84
CA ASN A 166 -12.98 -22.99 9.24
C ASN A 166 -13.38 -22.65 7.80
N TYR A 167 -12.68 -21.73 7.14
CA TYR A 167 -12.95 -21.44 5.75
C TYR A 167 -12.58 -22.65 4.87
N GLU A 168 -13.61 -23.37 4.41
CA GLU A 168 -13.48 -24.52 3.51
C GLU A 168 -13.78 -24.15 2.04
N GLY A 169 -13.82 -22.85 1.71
CA GLY A 169 -14.20 -22.38 0.38
C GLY A 169 -13.10 -22.53 -0.66
N ASP A 170 -13.47 -23.00 -1.85
CA ASP A 170 -12.66 -22.76 -3.04
C ASP A 170 -12.76 -21.26 -3.39
N TYR A 171 -11.62 -20.63 -3.63
CA TYR A 171 -11.55 -19.23 -4.03
C TYR A 171 -10.86 -19.08 -5.38
N LYS A 172 -11.25 -18.02 -6.10
CA LYS A 172 -10.62 -17.61 -7.35
C LYS A 172 -9.77 -16.37 -7.13
N TYR A 173 -9.24 -15.81 -8.21
CA TYR A 173 -8.35 -14.66 -8.16
C TYR A 173 -8.87 -13.50 -8.99
N PHE A 174 -8.59 -12.29 -8.50
CA PHE A 174 -8.60 -11.10 -9.31
C PHE A 174 -7.18 -10.79 -9.80
N THR A 175 -7.06 -10.45 -11.08
CA THR A 175 -5.81 -9.95 -11.65
C THR A 175 -5.69 -8.47 -11.35
N VAL A 176 -4.61 -8.04 -10.71
CA VAL A 176 -4.41 -6.62 -10.43
C VAL A 176 -4.06 -5.88 -11.73
N LYS A 177 -4.75 -4.78 -11.99
CA LYS A 177 -4.46 -3.93 -13.15
C LYS A 177 -3.03 -3.40 -13.10
N PRO A 178 -2.25 -3.57 -14.17
CA PRO A 178 -0.93 -2.94 -14.25
C PRO A 178 -1.05 -1.42 -14.23
N ASN A 179 -0.36 -0.77 -13.29
CA ASN A 179 -0.23 0.69 -13.24
C ASN A 179 1.23 1.12 -12.99
N GLY A 180 2.15 0.48 -13.71
CA GLY A 180 3.59 0.76 -13.61
C GLY A 180 4.28 0.15 -12.38
N ILE A 181 3.61 0.02 -11.23
CA ILE A 181 4.20 -0.52 -10.00
C ILE A 181 3.75 -1.95 -9.65
N TYR A 182 2.60 -2.39 -10.17
CA TYR A 182 1.97 -3.68 -9.86
C TYR A 182 2.42 -4.79 -10.82
N TYR A 183 3.54 -5.42 -10.50
CA TYR A 183 4.06 -6.60 -11.22
C TYR A 183 5.11 -7.32 -10.35
N VAL A 184 5.31 -8.61 -10.54
CA VAL A 184 6.53 -9.30 -10.07
C VAL A 184 7.51 -9.41 -11.22
N GLU A 185 8.80 -9.27 -10.95
CA GLU A 185 9.85 -9.51 -11.94
C GLU A 185 10.45 -10.89 -11.72
N ALA A 186 10.23 -11.81 -12.66
CA ALA A 186 10.80 -13.14 -12.61
C ALA A 186 12.30 -13.13 -12.91
N LYS A 187 13.02 -14.21 -12.56
CA LYS A 187 14.48 -14.34 -12.79
C LYS A 187 14.95 -14.11 -14.22
N ASN A 188 14.09 -14.28 -15.21
CA ASN A 188 14.37 -13.98 -16.62
C ASN A 188 14.08 -12.52 -17.01
N VAL A 189 13.93 -11.62 -16.03
CA VAL A 189 13.63 -10.17 -16.18
C VAL A 189 12.23 -9.92 -16.77
N ARG A 190 11.39 -10.96 -16.87
CA ARG A 190 10.02 -10.81 -17.34
C ARG A 190 9.16 -10.27 -16.21
N LYS A 191 8.39 -9.24 -16.52
CA LYS A 191 7.34 -8.71 -15.65
C LYS A 191 6.07 -9.52 -15.82
N ASN A 192 5.58 -10.11 -14.73
CA ASN A 192 4.33 -10.85 -14.69
C ASN A 192 3.29 -10.09 -13.87
N LEU A 193 2.02 -10.32 -14.19
CA LEU A 193 0.90 -9.76 -13.46
C LEU A 193 0.91 -10.30 -12.03
N ILE A 194 0.28 -9.57 -11.12
CA ILE A 194 0.05 -10.03 -9.75
C ILE A 194 -1.44 -10.21 -9.52
N THR A 195 -1.79 -11.10 -8.60
CA THR A 195 -3.17 -11.46 -8.31
C THR A 195 -3.46 -11.40 -6.82
N VAL A 196 -4.70 -11.07 -6.48
CA VAL A 196 -5.24 -11.17 -5.12
C VAL A 196 -6.40 -12.16 -5.12
N PRO A 197 -6.70 -12.82 -3.99
CA PRO A 197 -7.88 -13.68 -3.89
C PRO A 197 -9.18 -12.89 -4.07
N ASP A 198 -10.24 -13.54 -4.56
CA ASP A 198 -11.54 -12.91 -4.77
C ASP A 198 -12.25 -12.47 -3.47
N PHE A 199 -11.84 -13.05 -2.33
CA PHE A 199 -12.26 -12.63 -1.00
C PHE A 199 -11.47 -11.44 -0.43
N PHE A 200 -10.52 -10.86 -1.19
CA PHE A 200 -9.62 -9.81 -0.70
C PHE A 200 -10.35 -8.62 -0.05
N ASP A 201 -11.47 -8.15 -0.62
CA ASP A 201 -12.23 -7.03 -0.04
C ASP A 201 -12.82 -7.37 1.34
N GLN A 202 -13.33 -8.58 1.50
CA GLN A 202 -13.81 -9.05 2.79
C GLN A 202 -12.66 -9.13 3.79
N GLY A 203 -11.53 -9.73 3.39
CA GLY A 203 -10.35 -9.84 4.25
C GLY A 203 -9.77 -8.48 4.65
N PHE A 204 -9.67 -7.56 3.68
CA PHE A 204 -9.21 -6.19 3.94
C PHE A 204 -10.11 -5.48 4.95
N LYS A 205 -11.44 -5.58 4.80
CA LYS A 205 -12.39 -4.96 5.74
C LYS A 205 -12.34 -5.58 7.13
N THR A 206 -12.16 -6.90 7.23
CA THR A 206 -12.11 -7.61 8.50
C THR A 206 -10.81 -7.35 9.24
N SER A 207 -9.68 -7.38 8.55
CA SER A 207 -8.36 -7.51 9.18
C SER A 207 -7.50 -6.26 9.07
N ILE A 208 -7.63 -5.47 8.00
CA ILE A 208 -6.75 -4.32 7.74
C ILE A 208 -7.43 -2.99 8.08
N LEU A 209 -8.67 -2.82 7.63
CA LEU A 209 -9.47 -1.61 7.83
C LEU A 209 -9.65 -1.20 9.30
N PRO A 210 -9.71 -2.11 10.30
CA PRO A 210 -9.75 -1.73 11.71
C PRO A 210 -8.54 -0.89 12.15
N TYR A 211 -7.34 -1.16 11.62
CA TYR A 211 -6.15 -0.36 11.89
C TYR A 211 -6.22 1.01 11.24
N ILE A 212 -6.60 1.06 9.96
CA ILE A 212 -6.70 2.31 9.18
C ILE A 212 -7.69 3.30 9.82
N ASN A 213 -8.80 2.79 10.38
CA ASN A 213 -9.81 3.61 11.02
C ASN A 213 -9.48 4.01 12.47
N MET A 214 -8.34 3.56 13.00
CA MET A 214 -7.92 3.92 14.35
C MET A 214 -7.45 5.37 14.42
N LYS A 215 -7.86 6.09 15.47
CA LYS A 215 -7.49 7.51 15.62
C LYS A 215 -6.01 7.71 15.96
N ASP A 216 -5.46 6.86 16.83
CA ASP A 216 -4.12 7.02 17.40
C ASP A 216 -3.53 5.62 17.66
N PRO A 217 -2.93 4.98 16.63
CA PRO A 217 -2.35 3.66 16.78
C PRO A 217 -1.05 3.69 17.59
N SER A 218 -0.86 2.70 18.45
CA SER A 218 0.28 2.63 19.36
C SER A 218 1.56 2.23 18.63
N PHE A 219 2.67 2.88 18.95
CA PHE A 219 4.00 2.44 18.49
C PHE A 219 4.57 1.26 19.30
N ARG A 220 4.02 0.93 20.47
CA ARG A 220 4.63 -0.08 21.39
C ARG A 220 3.91 -1.40 21.48
N LYS A 221 2.63 -1.40 21.13
CA LYS A 221 1.78 -2.57 21.27
C LYS A 221 0.78 -2.60 20.16
N ASP A 222 0.63 -3.77 19.55
CA ASP A 222 -0.39 -4.03 18.55
C ASP A 222 -1.79 -3.90 19.20
N PRO A 223 -2.62 -2.96 18.74
CA PRO A 223 -3.94 -2.75 19.30
C PRO A 223 -4.97 -3.82 18.88
N MET A 224 -4.67 -4.66 17.89
CA MET A 224 -5.54 -5.74 17.41
C MET A 224 -5.02 -7.14 17.72
N GLU A 225 -3.88 -7.25 18.42
CA GLU A 225 -3.34 -8.52 18.90
C GLU A 225 -4.42 -9.39 19.58
N GLY A 226 -4.60 -10.60 19.06
CA GLY A 226 -5.57 -11.58 19.56
C GLY A 226 -7.04 -11.23 19.30
N LYS A 227 -7.35 -10.20 18.50
CA LYS A 227 -8.72 -9.81 18.13
C LYS A 227 -9.09 -10.18 16.69
N ILE A 228 -8.08 -10.33 15.85
CA ILE A 228 -8.16 -10.70 14.44
C ILE A 228 -7.13 -11.81 14.18
N GLY A 229 -7.24 -12.49 13.04
CA GLY A 229 -6.29 -13.52 12.61
C GLY A 229 -4.89 -12.96 12.39
N GLY A 230 -3.95 -13.78 11.93
CA GLY A 230 -2.56 -13.36 11.76
C GLY A 230 -1.71 -13.42 13.03
N ILE A 231 -0.48 -12.93 12.93
CA ILE A 231 0.57 -13.04 13.94
C ILE A 231 1.23 -11.68 14.17
N THR A 232 1.46 -11.31 15.42
CA THR A 232 2.22 -10.11 15.79
C THR A 232 3.65 -10.50 16.13
N ASP A 233 4.62 -9.93 15.42
CA ASP A 233 6.03 -9.96 15.81
C ASP A 233 6.41 -8.66 16.52
N TYR A 234 7.22 -8.78 17.56
CA TYR A 234 7.79 -7.67 18.32
C TYR A 234 9.30 -7.60 18.11
N ASP A 235 9.83 -6.38 17.96
CA ASP A 235 11.28 -6.12 17.81
C ASP A 235 12.01 -5.96 19.15
#